data_AF-A0A9P6Y072-F1
#
_entry.id   AF-A0A9P6Y072-F1
#
_cell.length_a   1.000
_cell.length_b   1.000
_cell.length_c   1.000
_cell.angle_alpha   90.00
_cell.angle_beta   90.00
_cell.angle_gamma   90.00
#
_symmetry.space_group_name_H-M   'P 1'
#
loop_
_entity.id
_entity.type
_entity.pdbx_description
1 polymer ?
#
loop_
_entity_poly.entity_id
_entity_poly.type
_entity_poly.pdbx_seq_one_letter_code
_entity_poly.pdbx_strand_id
1 'polypeptide(L)'
;MSQVKGIGGFGSTALLVSSMTGPGLSTIPALFQQSGWLPPVFIFLVIAVLSGCSALFVCEALSNIKGNEKFQSKVELTTIAQVYLGRKYHYVFQVLLYLALQAVNVTSIIIAAQTFDSMFITIFHGTCGLGVSPGGWFCVTDSEGITGNSPFSSDDYFIFTFGYLLTAVMVIPLGFFSLVENIAVQMISFIVLIAVLIQWCVAFCQEGLKPELLPAIGNNSTTVLGIVIFNYSFITTIPSWVNDLKPTANIHKCMWVSVIISTIFYIVLGILGAMAYQMDASSDILSILSANDA
;
A
#
# COMPACT_ATOMS: atom_id res chain seq x y z
N MET A 1 32.93 -0.85 -19.55
CA MET A 1 31.49 -0.61 -19.79
C MET A 1 30.90 -0.05 -18.51
N SER A 2 30.57 1.24 -18.50
CA SER A 2 29.83 1.86 -17.39
C SER A 2 28.49 1.15 -17.28
N GLN A 3 28.25 0.42 -16.18
CA GLN A 3 26.90 -0.06 -15.89
C GLN A 3 26.01 1.16 -15.73
N VAL A 4 25.09 1.38 -16.67
CA VAL A 4 24.05 2.39 -16.53
C VAL A 4 23.28 2.07 -15.25
N LYS A 5 23.51 2.88 -14.21
CA LYS A 5 22.83 2.79 -12.91
C LYS A 5 21.35 3.09 -13.18
N GLY A 6 20.47 2.13 -12.90
CA GLY A 6 19.05 2.24 -13.24
C GLY A 6 18.29 0.98 -12.89
N ILE A 7 16.97 1.08 -12.97
CA ILE A 7 16.04 0.04 -12.50
C ILE A 7 15.91 -1.04 -13.59
N GLY A 8 16.16 -2.31 -13.22
CA GLY A 8 15.93 -3.46 -14.09
C GLY A 8 14.47 -3.89 -14.11
N GLY A 9 14.12 -4.89 -14.93
CA GLY A 9 12.74 -5.39 -15.03
C GLY A 9 12.19 -5.92 -13.69
N PHE A 10 12.98 -6.73 -12.96
CA PHE A 10 12.56 -7.24 -11.64
C PHE A 10 12.38 -6.13 -10.61
N GLY A 11 13.34 -5.19 -10.52
CA GLY A 11 13.22 -4.02 -9.64
C GLY A 11 12.02 -3.14 -9.99
N SER A 12 11.69 -3.02 -11.28
CA SER A 12 10.49 -2.31 -11.74
C SER A 12 9.22 -2.99 -11.24
N THR A 13 9.14 -4.32 -11.39
CA THR A 13 7.97 -5.08 -10.92
C THR A 13 7.82 -4.97 -9.40
N ALA A 14 8.92 -5.12 -8.65
CA ALA A 14 8.94 -4.95 -7.19
C ALA A 14 8.48 -3.54 -6.76
N LEU A 15 8.98 -2.49 -7.43
CA LEU A 15 8.59 -1.11 -7.16
C LEU A 15 7.09 -0.90 -7.37
N LEU A 16 6.59 -1.29 -8.54
CA LEU A 16 5.20 -1.07 -8.92
C LEU A 16 4.23 -1.89 -8.08
N VAL A 17 4.52 -3.17 -7.82
CA VAL A 17 3.66 -4.00 -6.97
C VAL A 17 3.58 -3.42 -5.56
N SER A 18 4.71 -3.09 -4.94
CA SER A 18 4.70 -2.51 -3.60
C SER A 18 3.99 -1.15 -3.54
N SER A 19 4.06 -0.35 -4.62
CA SER A 19 3.33 0.92 -4.73
C SER A 19 1.82 0.72 -4.87
N MET A 20 1.38 -0.37 -5.52
CA MET A 20 -0.05 -0.73 -5.60
C MET A 20 -0.52 -1.25 -4.24
N THR A 21 0.16 -2.28 -3.70
CA THR A 21 -0.25 -3.00 -2.49
C THR A 21 -0.48 -2.06 -1.30
N GLY A 22 0.46 -1.15 -1.05
CA GLY A 22 0.28 -0.02 -0.13
C GLY A 22 -0.31 -0.38 1.26
N PRO A 23 -0.83 0.63 1.97
CA PRO A 23 -1.61 0.42 3.20
C PRO A 23 -3.01 -0.15 2.93
N GLY A 24 -3.52 -0.05 1.70
CA GLY A 24 -4.89 -0.46 1.39
C GLY A 24 -5.08 -1.98 1.35
N LEU A 25 -4.00 -2.77 1.17
CA LEU A 25 -4.05 -4.24 1.16
C LEU A 25 -4.75 -4.84 2.39
N SER A 26 -4.48 -4.28 3.56
CA SER A 26 -4.92 -4.82 4.84
C SER A 26 -6.43 -4.64 5.09
N THR A 27 -7.07 -3.73 4.35
CA THR A 27 -8.52 -3.45 4.41
C THR A 27 -9.35 -4.30 3.43
N ILE A 28 -8.69 -5.02 2.52
CA ILE A 28 -9.36 -5.77 1.45
C ILE A 28 -10.23 -6.93 1.97
N PRO A 29 -9.82 -7.72 2.97
CA PRO A 29 -10.68 -8.78 3.52
C PRO A 29 -12.01 -8.23 4.07
N ALA A 30 -11.97 -7.17 4.87
CA ALA A 30 -13.17 -6.52 5.41
C ALA A 30 -14.08 -5.96 4.31
N LEU A 31 -13.49 -5.47 3.20
CA LEU A 31 -14.25 -5.01 2.03
C LEU A 31 -15.04 -6.16 1.37
N PHE A 32 -14.40 -7.31 1.18
CA PHE A 32 -15.02 -8.49 0.58
C PHE A 32 -16.15 -9.04 1.44
N GLN A 33 -16.00 -9.00 2.77
CA GLN A 33 -17.05 -9.45 3.69
C GLN A 33 -18.30 -8.56 3.66
N GLN A 34 -18.13 -7.23 3.62
CA GLN A 34 -19.27 -6.29 3.57
C GLN A 34 -19.99 -6.27 2.23
N SER A 35 -19.23 -6.35 1.14
CA SER A 35 -19.73 -6.18 -0.22
C SER A 35 -20.09 -7.50 -0.90
N GLY A 36 -19.70 -8.63 -0.31
CA GLY A 36 -19.63 -9.91 -1.00
C GLY A 36 -18.46 -9.95 -1.97
N TRP A 37 -18.19 -11.13 -2.56
CA TRP A 37 -17.03 -11.29 -3.44
C TRP A 37 -17.24 -10.73 -4.85
N LEU A 38 -18.48 -10.75 -5.36
CA LEU A 38 -18.74 -10.44 -6.78
C LEU A 38 -18.50 -8.96 -7.12
N PRO A 39 -19.02 -7.97 -6.36
CA PRO A 39 -18.80 -6.56 -6.69
C PRO A 39 -17.32 -6.14 -6.62
N PRO A 40 -16.55 -6.46 -5.55
CA PRO A 40 -15.13 -6.17 -5.50
C PRO A 40 -14.35 -6.81 -6.65
N VAL A 41 -14.54 -8.10 -6.95
CA VAL A 41 -13.79 -8.77 -8.05
C VAL A 41 -14.04 -8.07 -9.38
N PHE A 42 -15.29 -7.73 -9.69
CA PHE A 42 -15.62 -7.02 -10.92
C PHE A 42 -14.93 -5.64 -10.98
N ILE A 43 -15.02 -4.86 -9.90
CA ILE A 43 -14.42 -3.52 -9.84
C ILE A 43 -12.88 -3.60 -9.88
N PHE A 44 -12.26 -4.57 -9.20
CA PHE A 44 -10.82 -4.83 -9.27
C PHE A 44 -10.37 -5.06 -10.71
N LEU A 45 -11.07 -5.92 -11.46
CA LEU A 45 -10.73 -6.22 -12.85
C LEU A 45 -10.87 -4.98 -13.76
N VAL A 46 -11.96 -4.23 -13.62
CA VAL A 46 -12.19 -3.02 -14.43
C VAL A 46 -11.15 -1.95 -14.11
N ILE A 47 -10.92 -1.64 -12.84
CA ILE A 47 -9.97 -0.61 -12.42
C ILE A 47 -8.53 -1.05 -12.72
N ALA A 48 -8.18 -2.32 -12.61
CA ALA A 48 -6.85 -2.81 -13.01
C ALA A 48 -6.54 -2.49 -14.48
N VAL A 49 -7.50 -2.74 -15.38
CA VAL A 49 -7.34 -2.44 -16.82
C VAL A 49 -7.28 -0.93 -17.04
N LEU A 50 -8.21 -0.16 -16.47
CA LEU A 50 -8.27 1.29 -16.63
C LEU A 50 -6.98 1.95 -16.12
N SER A 51 -6.54 1.62 -14.91
CA SER A 51 -5.32 2.17 -14.31
C SER A 51 -4.06 1.75 -15.07
N GLY A 52 -4.01 0.51 -15.58
CA GLY A 52 -2.93 0.06 -16.46
C GLY A 52 -2.86 0.86 -17.77
N CYS A 53 -4.00 1.06 -18.45
CA CYS A 53 -4.07 1.89 -19.65
C CYS A 53 -3.71 3.35 -19.36
N SER A 54 -4.23 3.95 -18.29
CA SER A 54 -3.92 5.32 -17.88
C SER A 54 -2.42 5.51 -17.60
N ALA A 55 -1.77 4.55 -16.94
CA ALA A 55 -0.33 4.58 -16.71
C ALA A 55 0.46 4.57 -18.04
N LEU A 56 0.08 3.75 -19.03
CA LEU A 56 0.71 3.77 -20.35
C LEU A 56 0.51 5.09 -21.08
N PHE A 57 -0.68 5.69 -21.00
CA PHE A 57 -0.92 7.01 -21.59
C PHE A 57 -0.04 8.09 -20.95
N VAL A 58 0.21 8.02 -19.64
CA VAL A 58 1.17 8.92 -18.98
C VAL A 58 2.59 8.67 -19.47
N CYS A 59 3.02 7.41 -19.62
CA CYS A 59 4.33 7.09 -20.21
C CYS A 59 4.49 7.66 -21.63
N GLU A 60 3.45 7.56 -22.45
CA GLU A 60 3.45 8.10 -23.81
C GLU A 60 3.39 9.64 -23.82
N ALA A 61 2.67 10.25 -22.89
CA ALA A 61 2.68 11.70 -22.73
C ALA A 61 4.07 12.21 -22.32
N LEU A 62 4.79 11.44 -21.48
CA LEU A 62 6.16 11.73 -21.05
C LEU A 62 7.19 11.63 -22.19
N SER A 63 7.07 10.63 -23.06
CA SER A 63 7.98 10.44 -24.20
C SER A 63 7.77 11.51 -25.28
N ASN A 64 6.54 12.00 -25.46
CA ASN A 64 6.21 13.00 -26.48
C ASN A 64 6.62 14.45 -26.11
N ILE A 65 7.15 14.69 -24.91
CA ILE A 65 7.71 15.99 -24.56
C ILE A 65 9.01 16.21 -25.34
N LYS A 66 9.13 17.36 -26.02
CA LYS A 66 10.28 17.69 -26.88
C LYS A 66 11.60 17.48 -26.12
N GLY A 67 12.44 16.58 -26.64
CA GLY A 67 13.74 16.24 -26.04
C GLY A 67 13.70 15.13 -24.97
N ASN A 68 12.54 14.49 -24.73
CA ASN A 68 12.38 13.42 -23.74
C ASN A 68 11.96 12.06 -24.35
N GLU A 69 12.16 11.86 -25.65
CA GLU A 69 11.74 10.65 -26.38
C GLU A 69 12.31 9.33 -25.81
N LYS A 70 13.41 9.41 -25.06
CA LYS A 70 14.05 8.27 -24.36
C LYS A 70 14.10 8.44 -22.84
N PHE A 71 13.24 9.28 -22.26
CA PHE A 71 13.19 9.56 -20.81
C PHE A 71 14.54 10.09 -20.26
N GLN A 72 15.23 10.90 -21.06
CA GLN A 72 16.55 11.45 -20.73
C GLN A 72 16.47 12.67 -19.79
N SER A 73 15.32 13.33 -19.74
CA SER A 73 15.04 14.42 -18.82
C SER A 73 14.19 13.87 -17.66
N LYS A 74 14.56 14.19 -16.42
CA LYS A 74 13.78 13.84 -15.22
C LYS A 74 12.48 14.65 -15.17
N VAL A 75 11.53 14.31 -16.03
CA VAL A 75 10.26 15.03 -16.13
C VAL A 75 9.34 14.55 -15.03
N GLU A 76 8.92 15.49 -14.17
CA GLU A 76 7.97 15.23 -13.10
C GLU A 76 6.52 15.27 -13.61
N LEU A 77 5.61 14.64 -12.86
CA LEU A 77 4.17 14.63 -13.16
C LEU A 77 3.58 16.06 -13.25
N THR A 78 4.08 16.96 -12.42
CA THR A 78 3.70 18.38 -12.36
C THR A 78 4.05 19.13 -13.64
N THR A 79 5.19 18.80 -14.27
CA THR A 79 5.61 19.37 -15.55
C THR A 79 4.68 18.94 -16.69
N ILE A 80 4.21 17.70 -16.70
CA ILE A 80 3.19 17.25 -17.66
C ILE A 80 1.91 18.07 -17.51
N ALA A 81 1.43 18.24 -16.27
CA ALA A 81 0.25 19.03 -15.99
C ALA A 81 0.40 20.48 -16.46
N GLN A 82 1.60 21.08 -16.32
CA GLN A 82 1.84 22.43 -16.82
C GLN A 82 1.77 22.52 -18.35
N VAL A 83 2.33 21.54 -19.06
CA VAL A 83 2.37 21.51 -20.53
C VAL A 83 0.98 21.29 -21.12
N TYR A 84 0.19 20.39 -20.55
CA TYR A 84 -1.12 20.00 -21.11
C TYR A 84 -2.31 20.81 -20.56
N LEU A 85 -2.33 21.14 -19.26
CA LEU A 85 -3.45 21.85 -18.61
C LEU A 85 -3.21 23.36 -18.50
N GLY A 86 -1.99 23.82 -18.74
CA GLY A 86 -1.61 25.23 -18.63
C GLY A 86 -1.38 25.72 -17.19
N ARG A 87 -0.95 26.98 -17.08
CA ARG A 87 -0.35 27.53 -15.85
C ARG A 87 -1.31 27.66 -14.66
N LYS A 88 -2.61 27.88 -14.89
CA LYS A 88 -3.62 28.03 -13.81
C LYS A 88 -3.99 26.68 -13.18
N TYR A 89 -4.26 25.68 -14.02
CA TYR A 89 -4.65 24.34 -13.57
C TYR A 89 -3.47 23.54 -13.00
N HIS A 90 -2.24 23.89 -13.38
CA HIS A 90 -1.03 23.33 -12.79
C HIS A 90 -0.97 23.51 -11.26
N TYR A 91 -1.25 24.70 -10.73
CA TYR A 91 -1.23 24.93 -9.28
C TYR A 91 -2.28 24.11 -8.55
N VAL A 92 -3.49 24.00 -9.11
CA VAL A 92 -4.56 23.16 -8.54
C VAL A 92 -4.14 21.70 -8.54
N PHE A 93 -3.60 21.21 -9.65
CA PHE A 93 -3.11 19.84 -9.78
C PHE A 93 -1.98 19.54 -8.78
N GLN A 94 -1.03 20.46 -8.61
CA GLN A 94 0.08 20.31 -7.68
C GLN A 94 -0.39 20.23 -6.22
N VAL A 95 -1.34 21.08 -5.82
CA VAL A 95 -1.93 21.03 -4.48
C VAL A 95 -2.65 19.69 -4.25
N LEU A 96 -3.48 19.24 -5.20
CA LEU A 96 -4.19 17.97 -5.09
C LEU A 96 -3.22 16.78 -5.02
N LEU A 97 -2.17 16.78 -5.84
CA LEU A 97 -1.15 15.75 -5.84
C LEU A 97 -0.43 15.66 -4.49
N TYR A 98 -0.03 16.80 -3.91
CA TYR A 98 0.63 16.82 -2.61
C TYR A 98 -0.30 16.39 -1.49
N LEU A 99 -1.58 16.79 -1.50
CA LEU A 99 -2.56 16.30 -0.52
C LEU A 99 -2.74 14.78 -0.62
N ALA A 100 -2.83 14.22 -1.83
CA ALA A 100 -2.94 12.79 -2.04
C ALA A 100 -1.70 12.03 -1.52
N LEU A 101 -0.50 12.51 -1.84
CA LEU A 101 0.75 11.90 -1.37
C LEU A 101 0.90 11.98 0.16
N GLN A 102 0.50 13.08 0.77
CA GLN A 102 0.51 13.21 2.23
C GLN A 102 -0.49 12.26 2.89
N ALA A 103 -1.70 12.10 2.33
CA ALA A 103 -2.69 11.16 2.86
C ALA A 103 -2.15 9.72 2.85
N VAL A 104 -1.55 9.27 1.74
CA VAL A 104 -0.95 7.93 1.63
C VAL A 104 0.19 7.74 2.63
N ASN A 105 1.05 8.75 2.79
CA ASN A 105 2.15 8.69 3.75
C ASN A 105 1.65 8.60 5.20
N VAL A 106 0.64 9.37 5.57
CA VAL A 106 0.05 9.33 6.92
C VAL A 106 -0.53 7.95 7.21
N THR A 107 -1.33 7.38 6.29
CA THR A 107 -1.88 6.03 6.47
C THR A 107 -0.79 4.97 6.59
N SER A 108 0.27 5.07 5.77
CA SER A 108 1.39 4.13 5.79
C SER A 108 2.17 4.18 7.11
N ILE A 109 2.37 5.39 7.67
CA ILE A 109 3.04 5.57 8.96
C ILE A 109 2.20 4.99 10.11
N ILE A 110 0.88 5.20 10.11
CA ILE A 110 -0.03 4.69 11.14
C ILE A 110 0.02 3.16 11.19
N ILE A 111 -0.18 2.50 10.05
CA ILE A 111 -0.20 1.02 9.98
C ILE A 111 1.17 0.44 10.34
N ALA A 112 2.26 1.06 9.88
CA ALA A 112 3.61 0.64 10.23
C ALA A 112 3.85 0.74 11.75
N ALA A 113 3.48 1.86 12.37
CA ALA A 113 3.62 2.06 13.81
C ALA A 113 2.84 1.00 14.61
N GLN A 114 1.56 0.79 14.27
CA GLN A 114 0.70 -0.21 14.91
C GLN A 114 1.25 -1.64 14.76
N THR A 115 1.80 -1.97 13.58
CA THR A 115 2.41 -3.28 13.33
C THR A 115 3.67 -3.47 14.17
N PHE A 116 4.53 -2.45 14.26
CA PHE A 116 5.73 -2.52 15.11
C PHE A 116 5.39 -2.54 16.60
N ASP A 117 4.37 -1.83 17.05
CA ASP A 117 3.89 -1.90 18.43
C ASP A 117 3.39 -3.32 18.76
N SER A 118 2.66 -3.96 17.85
CA SER A 118 2.24 -5.35 17.98
C SER A 118 3.45 -6.31 18.03
N MET A 119 4.43 -6.11 17.15
CA MET A 119 5.68 -6.86 17.14
C MET A 119 6.46 -6.72 18.47
N PHE A 120 6.51 -5.51 19.05
CA PHE A 120 7.15 -5.29 20.34
C PHE A 120 6.46 -6.06 21.46
N ILE A 121 5.12 -6.10 21.47
CA ILE A 121 4.37 -6.90 22.43
C ILE A 121 4.70 -8.39 22.26
N THR A 122 4.72 -8.92 21.03
CA THR A 122 5.03 -10.35 20.82
C THR A 122 6.46 -10.74 21.21
N ILE A 123 7.45 -9.86 20.99
CA ILE A 123 8.87 -10.17 21.24
C ILE A 123 9.30 -9.86 22.69
N PHE A 124 8.87 -8.72 23.22
CA PHE A 124 9.32 -8.20 24.51
C PHE A 124 8.24 -8.25 25.59
N HIS A 125 7.06 -8.79 25.27
CA HIS A 125 5.89 -8.83 26.17
C HIS A 125 5.44 -7.44 26.65
N GLY A 126 5.73 -6.41 25.86
CA GLY A 126 5.16 -5.09 26.09
C GLY A 126 5.66 -4.00 25.15
N THR A 127 4.84 -2.96 25.00
CA THR A 127 5.18 -1.70 24.32
C THR A 127 4.74 -0.52 25.20
N CYS A 128 5.40 0.62 25.06
CA CYS A 128 5.05 1.82 25.80
C CYS A 128 4.78 3.00 24.86
N GLY A 129 3.90 3.89 25.29
CA GLY A 129 3.57 5.13 24.62
C GLY A 129 3.46 6.30 25.60
N LEU A 130 3.65 7.50 25.08
CA LEU A 130 3.44 8.76 25.78
C LEU A 130 2.06 9.31 25.42
N GLY A 131 1.15 9.26 26.41
CA GLY A 131 -0.23 9.71 26.31
C GLY A 131 -0.40 11.19 26.66
N VAL A 132 -1.28 11.88 25.93
CA VAL A 132 -1.82 13.20 26.27
C VAL A 132 -2.97 13.07 27.26
N SER A 133 -3.85 12.11 27.00
CA SER A 133 -5.01 11.77 27.82
C SER A 133 -5.20 10.26 27.74
N PRO A 134 -4.92 9.52 28.83
CA PRO A 134 -4.35 9.97 30.10
C PRO A 134 -2.92 10.50 29.94
N GLY A 135 -2.51 11.46 30.79
CA GLY A 135 -1.20 12.10 30.69
C GLY A 135 -0.09 11.22 31.29
N GLY A 136 1.02 11.02 30.55
CA GLY A 136 2.19 10.28 31.04
C GLY A 136 2.60 9.10 30.17
N TRP A 137 3.49 8.25 30.68
CA TRP A 137 3.91 7.02 30.01
C TRP A 137 2.99 5.87 30.38
N PHE A 138 2.44 5.21 29.36
CA PHE A 138 1.59 4.02 29.52
C PHE A 138 2.24 2.86 28.79
N CYS A 139 2.35 1.74 29.48
CA CYS A 139 2.88 0.51 28.91
C CYS A 139 1.79 -0.54 28.88
N VAL A 140 1.65 -1.22 27.75
CA VAL A 140 0.70 -2.30 27.52
C VAL A 140 1.51 -3.59 27.41
N THR A 141 1.19 -4.58 28.23
CA THR A 141 1.88 -5.89 28.28
C THR A 141 1.09 -7.01 27.63
N ASP A 142 -0.25 -6.94 27.64
CA ASP A 142 -1.12 -7.98 27.10
C ASP A 142 -2.02 -7.43 25.99
N SER A 143 -2.27 -8.26 24.98
CA SER A 143 -3.23 -8.03 23.88
C SER A 143 -4.69 -8.11 24.33
N GLU A 144 -4.96 -8.37 25.61
CA GLU A 144 -6.30 -8.45 26.18
C GLU A 144 -6.93 -7.05 26.32
N GLY A 145 -7.62 -6.62 25.27
CA GLY A 145 -8.37 -5.35 25.28
C GLY A 145 -8.37 -4.57 23.96
N ILE A 146 -8.04 -5.22 22.84
CA ILE A 146 -8.03 -4.61 21.50
C ILE A 146 -9.45 -4.13 21.14
N THR A 147 -9.75 -2.87 21.45
CA THR A 147 -10.98 -2.16 21.06
C THR A 147 -10.79 -1.35 19.77
N GLY A 148 -9.72 -1.62 19.01
CA GLY A 148 -9.40 -0.91 17.78
C GLY A 148 -8.23 -1.52 17.02
N ASN A 149 -7.73 -0.82 16.00
CA ASN A 149 -6.66 -1.34 15.13
C ASN A 149 -5.24 -1.18 15.72
N SER A 150 -5.14 -0.80 16.99
CA SER A 150 -3.90 -0.55 17.72
C SER A 150 -3.89 -1.34 19.03
N PRO A 151 -2.73 -1.79 19.52
CA PRO A 151 -2.63 -2.37 20.87
C PRO A 151 -2.95 -1.38 21.99
N PHE A 152 -2.94 -0.08 21.69
CA PHE A 152 -3.37 0.97 22.60
C PHE A 152 -4.89 1.22 22.45
N SER A 153 -5.56 1.54 23.56
CA SER A 153 -7.00 1.83 23.59
C SER A 153 -7.39 2.93 22.61
N SER A 154 -8.52 2.76 21.91
CA SER A 154 -9.08 3.74 20.97
C SER A 154 -9.51 5.05 21.65
N ASP A 155 -9.77 5.02 22.96
CA ASP A 155 -10.21 6.19 23.74
C ASP A 155 -9.04 7.06 24.22
N ASP A 156 -7.80 6.55 24.14
CA ASP A 156 -6.61 7.22 24.66
C ASP A 156 -5.80 7.87 23.52
N TYR A 157 -5.34 9.10 23.75
CA TYR A 157 -4.58 9.86 22.76
C TYR A 157 -3.09 9.80 23.03
N PHE A 158 -2.34 9.12 22.17
CA PHE A 158 -0.88 9.01 22.25
C PHE A 158 -0.19 9.93 21.24
N ILE A 159 0.82 10.69 21.69
CA ILE A 159 1.69 11.47 20.80
C ILE A 159 2.76 10.58 20.17
N PHE A 160 3.23 9.61 20.96
CA PHE A 160 4.46 8.90 20.66
C PHE A 160 4.37 7.47 21.18
N THR A 161 4.70 6.49 20.34
CA THR A 161 4.83 5.08 20.73
C THR A 161 6.22 4.57 20.33
N PHE A 162 6.68 3.49 20.97
CA PHE A 162 7.95 2.87 20.56
C PHE A 162 7.89 2.32 19.13
N GLY A 163 6.74 1.82 18.67
CA GLY A 163 6.50 1.43 17.27
C GLY A 163 6.64 2.60 16.31
N TYR A 164 6.11 3.77 16.66
CA TYR A 164 6.30 5.00 15.87
C TYR A 164 7.76 5.44 15.81
N LEU A 165 8.50 5.37 16.93
CA LEU A 165 9.94 5.68 16.95
C LEU A 165 10.73 4.77 16.01
N LEU A 166 10.51 3.46 16.08
CA LEU A 166 11.19 2.50 15.21
C LEU A 166 10.87 2.76 13.74
N THR A 167 9.59 3.02 13.43
CA THR A 167 9.15 3.41 12.08
C THR A 167 9.92 4.63 11.58
N ALA A 168 10.02 5.68 12.41
CA ALA A 168 10.75 6.90 12.07
C ALA A 168 12.25 6.65 11.83
N VAL A 169 12.90 5.88 12.71
CA VAL A 169 14.33 5.54 12.58
C VAL A 169 14.62 4.75 11.30
N MET A 170 13.70 3.88 10.86
CA MET A 170 13.89 3.11 9.62
C MET A 170 13.56 3.92 8.36
N VAL A 171 12.49 4.71 8.37
CA VAL A 171 11.97 5.38 7.17
C VAL A 171 12.72 6.68 6.86
N ILE A 172 13.08 7.48 7.88
CA ILE A 172 13.73 8.79 7.67
C ILE A 172 15.05 8.67 6.90
N PRO A 173 15.97 7.72 7.22
CA PRO A 173 17.21 7.54 6.45
C PRO A 173 16.94 7.20 4.99
N LEU A 174 15.95 6.35 4.73
CA LEU A 174 15.56 5.93 3.37
C LEU A 174 15.05 7.11 2.53
N GLY A 175 14.45 8.12 3.16
CA GLY A 175 13.99 9.34 2.49
C GLY A 175 15.10 10.23 1.93
N PHE A 176 16.34 10.08 2.39
CA PHE A 176 17.49 10.84 1.87
C PHE A 176 18.13 10.22 0.62
N PHE A 177 17.79 8.97 0.28
CA PHE A 177 18.36 8.25 -0.87
C PHE A 177 17.49 8.38 -2.12
N SER A 178 18.14 8.32 -3.29
CA SER A 178 17.43 8.31 -4.57
C SER A 178 16.71 6.97 -4.83
N LEU A 179 15.72 6.96 -5.72
CA LEU A 179 14.96 5.76 -6.09
C LEU A 179 15.87 4.60 -6.54
N VAL A 180 16.91 4.92 -7.33
CA VAL A 180 17.89 3.94 -7.83
C VAL A 180 18.74 3.37 -6.70
N GLU A 181 19.02 4.14 -5.65
CA GLU A 181 19.78 3.68 -4.48
C GLU A 181 18.92 2.84 -3.54
N ASN A 182 17.64 3.16 -3.43
CA ASN A 182 16.66 2.41 -2.64
C ASN A 182 16.12 1.14 -3.32
N ILE A 183 16.44 0.90 -4.60
CA ILE A 183 15.86 -0.23 -5.36
C ILE A 183 16.17 -1.59 -4.74
N ALA A 184 17.32 -1.72 -4.05
CA ALA A 184 17.68 -2.94 -3.34
C ALA A 184 16.71 -3.22 -2.18
N VAL A 185 16.39 -2.19 -1.38
CA VAL A 185 15.42 -2.28 -0.29
C VAL A 185 14.04 -2.63 -0.85
N GLN A 186 13.64 -2.00 -1.97
CA GLN A 186 12.36 -2.29 -2.61
C GLN A 186 12.22 -3.74 -3.07
N MET A 187 13.29 -4.33 -3.63
CA MET A 187 13.29 -5.74 -4.01
C MET A 187 13.17 -6.67 -2.80
N ILE A 188 13.86 -6.33 -1.69
CA ILE A 188 13.75 -7.08 -0.43
C ILE A 188 12.32 -6.97 0.12
N SER A 189 11.75 -5.77 0.18
CA SER A 189 10.37 -5.54 0.63
C SER A 189 9.36 -6.32 -0.21
N PHE A 190 9.57 -6.45 -1.52
CA PHE A 190 8.70 -7.27 -2.38
C PHE A 190 8.80 -8.77 -2.06
N ILE A 191 9.99 -9.29 -1.78
CA ILE A 191 10.18 -10.69 -1.36
C ILE A 191 9.50 -10.93 0.00
N VAL A 192 9.69 -10.01 0.95
CA VAL A 192 9.05 -10.07 2.28
C VAL A 192 7.53 -10.00 2.13
N LEU A 193 7.00 -9.12 1.27
CA LEU A 193 5.58 -9.04 0.98
C LEU A 193 5.04 -10.40 0.51
N ILE A 194 5.67 -11.04 -0.47
CA ILE A 194 5.25 -12.37 -0.93
C ILE A 194 5.24 -13.38 0.22
N ALA A 195 6.28 -13.39 1.06
CA ALA A 195 6.35 -14.30 2.20
C ALA A 195 5.21 -14.07 3.21
N VAL A 196 4.91 -12.81 3.54
CA VAL A 196 3.80 -12.44 4.43
C VAL A 196 2.45 -12.85 3.82
N LEU A 197 2.26 -12.64 2.52
CA LEU A 197 1.03 -13.05 1.83
C LEU A 197 0.82 -14.55 1.88
N ILE A 198 1.89 -15.34 1.66
CA ILE A 198 1.84 -16.80 1.78
C ILE A 198 1.48 -17.19 3.22
N GLN A 199 2.13 -16.56 4.21
CA GLN A 199 1.86 -16.84 5.62
C GLN A 199 0.40 -16.55 6.00
N TRP A 200 -0.16 -15.42 5.54
CA TRP A 200 -1.57 -15.11 5.76
C TRP A 200 -2.51 -16.12 5.10
N CYS A 201 -2.22 -16.55 3.87
CA CYS A 201 -3.01 -17.58 3.21
C CYS A 201 -3.01 -18.90 4.01
N VAL A 202 -1.85 -19.29 4.56
CA VAL A 202 -1.73 -20.47 5.42
C VAL A 202 -2.53 -20.29 6.72
N ALA A 203 -2.40 -19.15 7.39
CA ALA A 203 -3.15 -18.85 8.61
C ALA A 203 -4.68 -18.93 8.37
N PHE A 204 -5.17 -18.33 7.28
CA PHE A 204 -6.59 -18.40 6.89
C PHE A 204 -7.08 -19.83 6.65
N CYS A 205 -6.20 -20.70 6.13
CA CYS A 205 -6.54 -22.11 5.93
C CYS A 205 -6.54 -22.91 7.24
N GLN A 206 -5.71 -22.54 8.22
CA GLN A 206 -5.62 -23.20 9.53
C GLN A 206 -6.81 -22.86 10.43
N GLU A 207 -7.30 -21.62 10.41
CA GLU A 207 -8.51 -21.21 11.13
C GLU A 207 -9.79 -21.88 10.62
N GLY A 208 -9.80 -22.25 9.34
CA GLY A 208 -10.93 -22.86 8.67
C GLY A 208 -11.76 -21.86 7.89
N LEU A 209 -11.93 -22.15 6.60
CA LEU A 209 -12.68 -21.31 5.66
C LEU A 209 -14.18 -21.57 5.83
N LYS A 210 -14.95 -20.55 6.25
CA LYS A 210 -16.41 -20.60 6.38
C LYS A 210 -17.05 -19.84 5.21
N PRO A 211 -17.56 -20.53 4.17
CA PRO A 211 -18.15 -19.87 2.99
C PRO A 211 -19.37 -19.01 3.32
N GLU A 212 -20.03 -19.27 4.45
CA GLU A 212 -21.18 -18.52 4.94
C GLU A 212 -20.85 -17.06 5.26
N LEU A 213 -19.59 -16.75 5.59
CA LEU A 213 -19.14 -15.38 5.87
C LEU A 213 -18.99 -14.52 4.61
N LEU A 214 -18.97 -15.14 3.42
CA LEU A 214 -18.73 -14.46 2.16
C LEU A 214 -19.91 -14.66 1.18
N PRO A 215 -20.98 -13.85 1.29
CA PRO A 215 -22.06 -13.90 0.32
C PRO A 215 -21.58 -13.45 -1.07
N ALA A 216 -22.32 -13.82 -2.12
CA ALA A 216 -22.00 -13.35 -3.48
C ALA A 216 -22.18 -11.84 -3.62
N ILE A 217 -23.24 -11.29 -3.01
CA ILE A 217 -23.54 -9.87 -2.94
C ILE A 217 -23.84 -9.57 -1.47
N GLY A 218 -23.09 -8.64 -0.91
CA GLY A 218 -23.25 -8.19 0.47
C GLY A 218 -24.20 -6.98 0.59
N ASN A 219 -24.36 -6.51 1.81
CA ASN A 219 -25.35 -5.47 2.14
C ASN A 219 -24.87 -4.05 1.82
N ASN A 220 -23.55 -3.83 1.71
CA ASN A 220 -23.00 -2.51 1.45
C ASN A 220 -21.79 -2.57 0.52
N SER A 221 -21.90 -1.95 -0.65
CA SER A 221 -20.82 -1.86 -1.65
C SER A 221 -20.35 -0.43 -1.92
N THR A 222 -20.78 0.54 -1.09
CA THR A 222 -20.55 1.97 -1.34
C THR A 222 -19.06 2.34 -1.30
N THR A 223 -18.27 1.64 -0.48
CA THR A 223 -16.84 1.92 -0.27
C THR A 223 -15.92 1.17 -1.24
N VAL A 224 -16.43 0.17 -1.98
CA VAL A 224 -15.64 -0.68 -2.90
C VAL A 224 -14.88 0.15 -3.92
N LEU A 225 -15.58 1.03 -4.63
CA LEU A 225 -14.98 1.81 -5.70
C LEU A 225 -13.84 2.71 -5.17
N GLY A 226 -14.06 3.37 -4.04
CA GLY A 226 -13.07 4.26 -3.44
C GLY A 226 -11.81 3.52 -3.00
N ILE A 227 -11.96 2.39 -2.30
CA ILE A 227 -10.84 1.58 -1.82
C ILE A 227 -10.07 0.96 -3.00
N VAL A 228 -10.76 0.47 -4.03
CA VAL A 228 -10.10 -0.10 -5.20
C VAL A 228 -9.32 0.97 -5.97
N ILE A 229 -9.90 2.15 -6.20
CA ILE A 229 -9.19 3.27 -6.86
C ILE A 229 -7.96 3.69 -6.05
N PHE A 230 -8.09 3.77 -4.72
CA PHE A 230 -6.97 4.09 -3.84
C PHE A 230 -5.81 3.09 -4.00
N ASN A 231 -6.09 1.79 -4.02
CA ASN A 231 -5.10 0.73 -4.22
C ASN A 231 -4.43 0.72 -5.61
N TYR A 232 -5.10 1.26 -6.64
CA TYR A 232 -4.49 1.43 -7.98
C TYR A 232 -4.01 2.85 -8.25
N SER A 233 -3.86 3.70 -7.23
CA SER A 233 -3.35 5.07 -7.39
C SER A 233 -1.82 5.13 -7.57
N PHE A 234 -1.21 4.14 -8.22
CA PHE A 234 0.23 4.04 -8.49
C PHE A 234 0.71 4.99 -9.60
N ILE A 235 -0.20 5.71 -10.26
CA ILE A 235 0.09 6.65 -11.36
C ILE A 235 1.06 7.76 -10.93
N THR A 236 1.07 8.11 -9.64
CA THR A 236 1.99 9.10 -9.06
C THR A 236 3.45 8.65 -9.10
N THR A 237 3.69 7.34 -9.07
CA THR A 237 5.05 6.74 -9.10
C THR A 237 5.57 6.56 -10.53
N ILE A 238 4.71 6.62 -11.55
CA ILE A 238 5.06 6.32 -12.94
C ILE A 238 6.14 7.23 -13.50
N PRO A 239 6.07 8.57 -13.39
CA PRO A 239 7.11 9.43 -13.96
C PRO A 239 8.48 9.18 -13.34
N SER A 240 8.55 9.04 -12.02
CA SER A 240 9.79 8.72 -11.29
C SER A 240 10.35 7.36 -11.70
N TRP A 241 9.49 6.34 -11.83
CA TRP A 241 9.89 5.00 -12.27
C TRP A 241 10.49 5.01 -13.68
N VAL A 242 9.82 5.67 -14.63
CA VAL A 242 10.22 5.67 -16.03
C VAL A 242 11.51 6.48 -16.25
N ASN A 243 11.70 7.59 -15.52
CA ASN A 243 12.92 8.40 -15.59
C ASN A 243 14.20 7.65 -15.16
N ASP A 244 14.07 6.68 -14.26
CA ASP A 244 15.20 5.90 -13.72
C ASP A 244 15.27 4.47 -14.30
N LEU A 245 14.46 4.16 -15.32
CA LEU A 245 14.37 2.86 -15.94
C LEU A 245 15.56 2.56 -16.86
N LYS A 246 16.10 1.33 -16.80
CA LYS A 246 17.12 0.90 -17.77
C LYS A 246 16.51 0.76 -19.18
N PRO A 247 17.24 1.15 -20.24
CA PRO A 247 16.76 1.06 -21.62
C PRO A 247 16.50 -0.37 -22.10
N THR A 248 16.96 -1.39 -21.37
CA THR A 248 16.71 -2.81 -21.65
C THR A 248 15.41 -3.33 -21.06
N ALA A 249 14.75 -2.58 -20.17
CA ALA A 249 13.51 -3.01 -19.53
C ALA A 249 12.29 -2.61 -20.38
N ASN A 250 11.41 -3.57 -20.64
CA ASN A 250 10.18 -3.31 -21.38
C ASN A 250 9.10 -2.75 -20.44
N ILE A 251 8.74 -1.48 -20.64
CA ILE A 251 7.74 -0.75 -19.85
C ILE A 251 6.40 -1.50 -19.80
N HIS A 252 5.88 -1.90 -20.97
CA HIS A 252 4.59 -2.57 -21.09
C HIS A 252 4.56 -3.88 -20.32
N LYS A 253 5.61 -4.70 -20.47
CA LYS A 253 5.71 -5.98 -19.77
C LYS A 253 5.79 -5.79 -18.25
N CYS A 254 6.64 -4.88 -17.78
CA CYS A 254 6.80 -4.65 -16.34
C CYS A 254 5.50 -4.16 -15.71
N MET A 255 4.81 -3.23 -16.37
CA MET A 255 3.58 -2.65 -15.87
C MET A 255 2.42 -3.65 -15.83
N TRP A 256 2.15 -4.38 -16.91
CA TRP A 256 1.07 -5.37 -16.92
C TRP A 256 1.33 -6.53 -15.97
N VAL A 257 2.59 -7.00 -15.86
CA VAL A 257 2.95 -8.04 -14.89
C VAL A 257 2.67 -7.55 -13.46
N SER A 258 3.05 -6.31 -13.12
CA SER A 258 2.78 -5.74 -11.79
C SER A 258 1.28 -5.62 -11.50
N VAL A 259 0.50 -5.08 -12.45
CA VAL A 259 -0.96 -4.96 -12.30
C VAL A 259 -1.60 -6.33 -12.07
N ILE A 260 -1.22 -7.34 -12.87
CA ILE A 260 -1.77 -8.70 -12.73
C ILE A 260 -1.41 -9.30 -11.37
N ILE A 261 -0.14 -9.22 -10.95
CA ILE A 261 0.31 -9.74 -9.65
C ILE A 261 -0.47 -9.10 -8.50
N SER A 262 -0.56 -7.77 -8.47
CA SER A 262 -1.30 -7.06 -7.43
C SER A 262 -2.79 -7.41 -7.43
N THR A 263 -3.41 -7.53 -8.62
CA THR A 263 -4.83 -7.92 -8.74
C THR A 263 -5.07 -9.32 -8.17
N ILE A 264 -4.18 -10.28 -8.47
CA ILE A 264 -4.26 -11.64 -7.91
C ILE A 264 -4.15 -11.59 -6.39
N PHE A 265 -3.20 -10.83 -5.84
CA PHE A 265 -3.05 -10.70 -4.39
C PHE A 265 -4.29 -10.12 -3.72
N TYR A 266 -4.90 -9.07 -4.30
CA TYR A 266 -6.14 -8.50 -3.76
C TYR A 266 -7.31 -9.49 -3.77
N ILE A 267 -7.49 -10.24 -4.86
CA ILE A 267 -8.59 -11.19 -4.97
C ILE A 267 -8.38 -12.37 -4.01
N VAL A 268 -7.18 -12.94 -3.97
CA VAL A 268 -6.86 -14.11 -3.12
C VAL A 268 -7.00 -13.74 -1.64
N LEU A 269 -6.41 -12.63 -1.20
CA LEU A 269 -6.51 -12.19 0.19
C LEU A 269 -7.93 -11.76 0.54
N GLY A 270 -8.62 -11.06 -0.36
CA GLY A 270 -10.00 -10.63 -0.14
C GLY A 270 -10.93 -11.81 0.11
N ILE A 271 -10.86 -12.85 -0.73
CA ILE A 271 -11.70 -14.04 -0.60
C ILE A 271 -11.30 -14.86 0.62
N LEU A 272 -10.02 -15.24 0.75
CA LEU A 272 -9.59 -16.12 1.83
C LEU A 272 -9.70 -15.44 3.20
N GLY A 273 -9.31 -14.16 3.30
CA GLY A 273 -9.40 -13.40 4.54
C GLY A 273 -10.85 -13.21 5.00
N ALA A 274 -11.76 -12.86 4.08
CA ALA A 274 -13.18 -12.69 4.40
C ALA A 274 -13.88 -14.00 4.81
N MET A 275 -13.37 -15.15 4.35
CA MET A 275 -13.90 -16.47 4.73
C MET A 275 -13.33 -17.01 6.05
N ALA A 276 -12.17 -16.53 6.49
CA ALA A 276 -11.50 -17.04 7.69
C ALA A 276 -12.01 -16.35 8.97
N TYR A 277 -12.10 -15.01 8.97
CA TYR A 277 -12.47 -14.24 10.16
C TYR A 277 -13.74 -13.41 9.95
N GLN A 278 -14.41 -13.11 11.06
CA GLN A 278 -15.51 -12.15 11.08
C GLN A 278 -14.95 -10.76 11.37
N MET A 279 -15.09 -9.85 10.40
CA MET A 279 -14.50 -8.51 10.44
C MET A 279 -15.59 -7.44 10.43
N ASP A 280 -15.36 -6.36 11.14
CA ASP A 280 -16.18 -5.15 11.01
C ASP A 280 -15.62 -4.24 9.91
N ALA A 281 -16.42 -3.26 9.49
CA ALA A 281 -16.14 -2.44 8.33
C ALA A 281 -14.87 -1.58 8.42
N SER A 282 -14.45 -1.27 9.64
CA SER A 282 -13.25 -0.49 9.96
C SER A 282 -12.05 -1.33 10.39
N SER A 283 -12.20 -2.66 10.47
CA SER A 283 -11.15 -3.55 10.95
C SER A 283 -10.05 -3.73 9.92
N ASP A 284 -8.81 -3.72 10.40
CA ASP A 284 -7.64 -4.12 9.62
C ASP A 284 -7.33 -5.61 9.90
N ILE A 285 -6.98 -6.39 8.87
CA ILE A 285 -6.60 -7.80 9.03
C ILE A 285 -5.46 -8.01 10.03
N LEU A 286 -4.51 -7.08 10.11
CA LEU A 286 -3.38 -7.11 11.05
C LEU A 286 -3.85 -7.09 12.50
N SER A 287 -4.88 -6.29 12.79
CA SER A 287 -5.45 -6.19 14.14
C SER A 287 -6.22 -7.45 14.55
N ILE A 288 -6.81 -8.14 13.58
CA ILE A 288 -7.53 -9.40 13.83
C ILE A 288 -6.54 -10.54 14.03
N LEU A 289 -5.45 -10.58 13.27
CA LEU A 289 -4.39 -11.56 13.42
C LEU A 289 -3.70 -11.41 14.78
N SER A 290 -3.36 -10.19 15.19
CA SER A 290 -2.73 -9.96 16.51
C SER A 290 -3.65 -10.27 17.69
N ALA A 291 -4.97 -10.20 17.51
CA ALA A 291 -5.95 -10.57 18.53
C ALA A 291 -6.17 -12.10 18.66
N ASN A 292 -5.99 -12.87 17.58
CA ASN A 292 -6.24 -14.31 17.56
C ASN A 292 -4.98 -15.17 17.76
N ASP A 293 -3.77 -14.61 17.61
CA ASP A 293 -2.49 -15.26 17.93
C ASP A 293 -2.17 -15.26 19.46
N ALA A 294 -3.14 -14.97 20.32
CA ALA A 294 -3.02 -14.98 21.78
C ALA A 294 -3.52 -16.29 22.42
#